data_AF-A0A0B7MXF0-F1
#
_entry.id   AF-A0A0B7MXF0-F1
#
_cell.length_a   1.000
_cell.length_b   1.000
_cell.length_c   1.000
_cell.angle_alpha   90.00
_cell.angle_beta   90.00
_cell.angle_gamma   90.00
#
_symmetry.space_group_name_H-M   'P 1'
#
loop_
_entity.id
_entity.type
_entity.pdbx_description
1 polymer ?
#
loop_
_entity_poly.entity_id
_entity_poly.type
_entity_poly.pdbx_seq_one_letter_code
_entity_poly.pdbx_strand_id
1 'polypeptide(L)'
;MERSQVLRWRLGWLPGGKPRPCPFHPTANLSRAHVTNCLQIHRRLQLPESIQDPLSFLLNLLPLKKPTNAQYSASWAVRWPAICLILFELDHIFHNEEVPPAPPNIGTSLVEWLQR
;
A
#
# COMPACT_ATOMS: atom_id res chain seq x y z
N MET A 1 5.05 10.18 -6.03
CA MET A 1 5.28 9.50 -4.73
C MET A 1 6.77 9.28 -4.60
N GLU A 2 7.44 10.03 -3.73
CA GLU A 2 8.90 10.03 -3.64
C GLU A 2 9.43 8.78 -2.94
N ARG A 3 10.63 8.31 -3.33
CA ARG A 3 11.31 7.14 -2.74
C ARG A 3 11.36 7.20 -1.21
N SER A 4 11.42 8.40 -0.64
CA SER A 4 11.39 8.69 0.80
C SER A 4 10.08 8.29 1.50
N GLN A 5 8.93 8.45 0.83
CA GLN A 5 7.65 7.96 1.37
C GLN A 5 7.67 6.44 1.43
N VAL A 6 8.05 5.77 0.33
CA VAL A 6 8.13 4.29 0.27
C VAL A 6 9.05 3.72 1.35
N LEU A 7 10.18 4.37 1.63
CA LEU A 7 11.09 3.97 2.70
C LEU A 7 10.48 4.14 4.09
N ARG A 8 9.75 5.25 4.34
CA ARG A 8 8.99 5.43 5.59
C ARG A 8 7.97 4.31 5.78
N TRP A 9 7.24 3.95 4.72
CA TRP A 9 6.24 2.88 4.75
C TRP A 9 6.84 1.49 4.97
N ARG A 10 8.02 1.23 4.42
CA ARG A 10 8.75 -0.03 4.60
C ARG A 10 9.22 -0.26 6.04
N LEU A 11 9.48 0.81 6.80
CA LEU A 11 9.92 0.74 8.20
C LEU A 11 8.77 0.53 9.19
N GLY A 12 7.52 0.50 8.71
CA GLY A 12 6.34 0.27 9.52
C GLY A 12 5.22 1.24 9.13
N TRP A 13 4.24 0.74 8.38
CA TRP A 13 3.07 1.54 7.96
C TRP A 13 2.02 1.72 9.06
N LEU A 14 2.17 1.05 10.21
CA LEU A 14 1.44 1.46 11.42
C LEU A 14 2.38 2.25 12.34
N PRO A 15 1.96 3.44 12.80
CA PRO A 15 2.61 4.06 13.94
C PRO A 15 2.43 3.16 15.16
N GLY A 16 3.52 2.85 15.87
CA GLY A 16 3.52 2.09 17.12
C GLY A 16 2.92 2.86 18.30
N GLY A 17 1.74 3.48 18.09
CA GLY A 17 1.07 4.38 19.02
C GLY A 17 -0.24 3.83 19.59
N LYS A 18 -1.02 4.73 20.21
CA LYS A 18 -2.32 4.41 20.81
C LYS A 18 -3.30 3.86 19.75
N PRO A 19 -4.13 2.84 20.08
CA PRO A 19 -5.18 2.37 19.19
C PRO A 19 -6.08 3.53 18.78
N ARG A 20 -6.28 3.70 17.47
CA ARG A 20 -7.18 4.71 16.90
C ARG A 20 -8.42 4.02 16.35
N PRO A 21 -9.62 4.59 16.47
CA PRO A 21 -10.81 4.02 15.84
C PRO A 21 -10.71 4.15 14.31
N CYS A 22 -11.32 3.20 13.60
CA CYS A 22 -11.43 3.26 12.15
C CYS A 22 -12.51 4.28 11.75
N PRO A 23 -12.26 5.19 10.79
CA PRO A 23 -13.25 6.18 10.34
C PRO A 23 -14.47 5.52 9.68
N PHE A 24 -14.28 4.34 9.05
CA PHE A 24 -15.38 3.57 8.45
C PHE A 24 -16.10 2.68 9.46
N HIS A 25 -15.44 2.32 10.57
CA HIS A 25 -15.96 1.43 11.60
C HIS A 25 -15.60 1.98 12.99
N PRO A 26 -16.38 2.96 13.52
CA PRO A 26 -16.02 3.67 14.74
C PRO A 26 -15.89 2.77 15.98
N THR A 27 -16.49 1.59 15.95
CA THR A 27 -16.45 0.59 17.03
C THR A 27 -15.19 -0.29 16.99
N ALA A 28 -14.41 -0.23 15.91
CA ALA A 28 -13.23 -1.06 15.71
C ALA A 28 -11.95 -0.20 15.72
N ASN A 29 -10.91 -0.71 16.39
CA ASN A 29 -9.60 -0.09 16.37
C ASN A 29 -8.81 -0.48 15.12
N LEU A 30 -8.08 0.49 14.58
CA LEU A 30 -7.10 0.31 13.51
C LEU A 30 -5.99 -0.62 14.00
N SER A 31 -5.98 -1.81 13.43
CA SER A 31 -4.94 -2.83 13.58
C SER A 31 -4.53 -3.32 12.19
N ARG A 32 -3.38 -4.01 12.07
CA ARG A 32 -2.93 -4.58 10.79
C ARG A 32 -4.04 -5.41 10.13
N ALA A 33 -4.65 -6.31 10.92
CA ALA A 33 -5.70 -7.20 10.48
C ALA A 33 -6.98 -6.44 10.09
N HIS A 34 -7.40 -5.49 10.94
CA HIS A 34 -8.59 -4.69 10.64
C HIS A 34 -8.42 -3.89 9.35
N VAL A 35 -7.30 -3.19 9.18
CA VAL A 35 -7.01 -2.41 7.96
C VAL A 35 -6.99 -3.30 6.73
N THR A 36 -6.37 -4.47 6.83
CA THR A 36 -6.27 -5.43 5.73
C THR A 36 -7.64 -5.84 5.22
N ASN A 37 -8.58 -6.10 6.14
CA ASN A 37 -9.95 -6.44 5.79
C ASN A 37 -10.78 -5.21 5.38
N CYS A 38 -10.64 -4.09 6.09
CA CYS A 38 -11.41 -2.87 5.87
C CYS A 38 -11.13 -2.27 4.48
N LEU A 39 -9.86 -2.26 4.05
CA LEU A 39 -9.44 -1.76 2.73
C LEU A 39 -9.40 -2.86 1.65
N GLN A 40 -9.80 -4.09 1.99
CA GLN A 40 -9.80 -5.23 1.08
C GLN A 40 -8.43 -5.42 0.40
N ILE A 41 -7.35 -5.31 1.19
CA ILE A 41 -5.98 -5.22 0.68
C ILE A 41 -5.60 -6.44 -0.16
N HIS A 42 -5.93 -7.66 0.28
CA HIS A 42 -5.66 -8.89 -0.48
C HIS A 42 -6.30 -8.87 -1.87
N ARG A 43 -7.57 -8.45 -1.95
CA ARG A 43 -8.31 -8.35 -3.21
C ARG A 43 -7.68 -7.32 -4.14
N ARG A 44 -7.33 -6.14 -3.62
CA ARG A 44 -6.72 -5.05 -4.40
C ARG A 44 -5.32 -5.40 -4.90
N LEU A 45 -4.57 -6.17 -4.13
CA LEU A 45 -3.21 -6.60 -4.47
C LEU A 45 -3.15 -7.92 -5.27
N GLN A 46 -4.29 -8.59 -5.47
CA GLN A 46 -4.40 -9.91 -6.08
C GLN A 46 -3.50 -10.93 -5.37
N LEU A 47 -3.64 -10.99 -4.05
CA LEU A 47 -2.89 -11.90 -3.17
C LEU A 47 -3.84 -12.83 -2.43
N PRO A 48 -3.40 -14.06 -2.09
CA PRO A 48 -4.18 -14.97 -1.27
C PRO A 48 -4.29 -14.46 0.17
N GLU A 49 -5.43 -14.70 0.81
CA GLU A 49 -5.70 -14.33 2.20
C GLU A 49 -4.78 -15.04 3.21
N SER A 50 -4.09 -16.10 2.80
CA SER A 50 -3.08 -16.80 3.61
C SER A 50 -1.87 -15.93 3.97
N ILE A 51 -1.62 -14.84 3.23
CA ILE A 51 -0.53 -13.91 3.53
C ILE A 51 -0.98 -12.98 4.65
N GLN A 52 -0.38 -13.11 5.85
CA GLN A 52 -0.76 -12.33 7.03
C GLN A 52 -0.56 -10.82 6.88
N ASP A 53 0.51 -10.39 6.19
CA ASP A 53 0.81 -8.98 5.96
C ASP A 53 1.09 -8.73 4.46
N PRO A 54 0.03 -8.61 3.64
CA PRO A 54 0.15 -8.52 2.19
C PRO A 54 0.93 -7.28 1.72
N LEU A 55 0.85 -6.17 2.47
CA LEU A 55 1.64 -4.97 2.16
C LEU A 55 3.11 -5.19 2.43
N SER A 56 3.49 -5.65 3.63
CA SER A 56 4.91 -5.89 3.94
C SER A 56 5.51 -6.97 3.03
N PHE A 57 4.73 -7.99 2.67
CA PHE A 57 5.14 -9.01 1.72
C PHE A 57 5.54 -8.40 0.36
N LEU A 58 4.69 -7.58 -0.25
CA LEU A 58 5.03 -6.94 -1.53
C LEU A 58 6.14 -5.90 -1.38
N LEU A 59 6.11 -5.06 -0.34
CA LEU A 59 7.15 -4.04 -0.13
C LEU A 59 8.55 -4.67 0.00
N ASN A 60 8.66 -5.88 0.51
CA ASN A 60 9.93 -6.62 0.57
C ASN A 60 10.36 -7.19 -0.79
N LEU A 61 9.44 -7.39 -1.72
CA LEU A 61 9.70 -7.84 -3.08
C LEU A 61 9.94 -6.69 -4.07
N LEU A 62 10.00 -5.43 -3.58
CA LEU A 62 10.21 -4.28 -4.44
C LEU A 62 11.47 -4.45 -5.30
N PRO A 63 11.38 -4.26 -6.62
CA PRO A 63 12.53 -4.36 -7.49
C PRO A 63 13.57 -3.30 -7.12
N LEU A 64 14.70 -3.73 -6.57
CA LEU A 64 15.86 -2.86 -6.32
C LEU A 64 16.64 -2.58 -7.62
N LYS A 65 16.48 -3.44 -8.62
CA LYS A 65 17.06 -3.34 -9.96
C LYS A 65 15.94 -3.56 -10.97
N LYS A 66 16.12 -2.99 -12.17
CA LYS A 66 15.16 -3.13 -13.25
C LYS A 66 14.96 -4.61 -13.57
N PRO A 67 13.72 -5.13 -13.55
CA PRO A 67 13.49 -6.52 -13.89
C PRO A 67 13.78 -6.76 -15.37
N THR A 68 14.47 -7.85 -15.68
CA THR A 68 14.67 -8.31 -17.06
C THR A 68 13.47 -9.12 -17.58
N ASN A 69 12.60 -9.58 -16.67
CA ASN A 69 11.41 -10.37 -17.00
C ASN A 69 10.19 -9.45 -17.20
N ALA A 70 9.65 -9.45 -18.42
CA ALA A 70 8.48 -8.65 -18.80
C ALA A 70 7.21 -8.98 -18.00
N GLN A 71 6.97 -10.25 -17.66
CA GLN A 71 5.80 -10.65 -16.84
C GLN A 71 5.91 -10.13 -15.42
N TYR A 72 7.12 -10.10 -14.86
CA TYR A 72 7.38 -9.52 -13.54
C TYR A 72 7.14 -8.00 -13.57
N SER A 73 7.67 -7.30 -14.58
CA SER A 73 7.43 -5.86 -14.75
C SER A 73 5.95 -5.53 -14.93
N ALA A 74 5.22 -6.30 -15.74
CA ALA A 74 3.77 -6.12 -15.94
C ALA A 74 2.97 -6.35 -14.65
N SER A 75 3.31 -7.39 -13.89
CA SER A 75 2.67 -7.65 -12.59
C SER A 75 2.88 -6.50 -11.61
N TRP A 76 4.08 -5.93 -11.58
CA TRP A 76 4.39 -4.77 -10.75
C TRP A 76 3.75 -3.48 -11.24
N ALA A 77 3.57 -3.30 -12.56
CA ALA A 77 2.86 -2.17 -13.12
C ALA A 77 1.39 -2.09 -12.65
N VAL A 78 0.77 -3.24 -12.35
CA VAL A 78 -0.59 -3.31 -11.80
C VAL A 78 -0.59 -3.20 -10.28
N ARG A 79 0.29 -3.94 -9.60
CA ARG A 79 0.31 -3.99 -8.12
C ARG A 79 0.81 -2.69 -7.50
N TRP A 80 1.74 -1.99 -8.15
CA TRP A 80 2.34 -0.80 -7.56
C TRP A 80 1.36 0.37 -7.38
N PRO A 81 0.55 0.77 -8.37
CA PRO A 81 -0.51 1.76 -8.16
C PRO A 81 -1.46 1.38 -7.03
N ALA A 82 -1.83 0.10 -6.93
CA ALA A 82 -2.68 -0.39 -5.85
C ALA A 82 -2.02 -0.25 -4.47
N ILE A 83 -0.73 -0.60 -4.34
CA ILE A 83 0.06 -0.39 -3.11
C ILE A 83 0.06 1.10 -2.75
N CYS A 84 0.36 1.97 -3.70
CA CYS A 84 0.43 3.41 -3.45
C CYS A 84 -0.93 3.98 -3.00
N LEU A 85 -2.03 3.56 -3.62
CA LEU A 85 -3.38 3.96 -3.22
C LEU A 85 -3.72 3.50 -1.80
N ILE A 86 -3.46 2.24 -1.47
CA ILE A 86 -3.72 1.70 -0.12
C ILE A 86 -2.90 2.46 0.92
N LEU A 87 -1.63 2.74 0.65
CA LEU A 87 -0.77 3.51 1.54
C LEU A 87 -1.24 4.96 1.71
N PHE A 88 -1.74 5.57 0.63
CA PHE A 88 -2.31 6.92 0.67
C PHE A 88 -3.59 6.97 1.51
N GLU A 89 -4.52 6.03 1.31
CA GLU A 89 -5.73 5.91 2.12
C GLU A 89 -5.37 5.67 3.60
N LEU A 90 -4.37 4.82 3.86
CA LEU A 90 -3.88 4.57 5.21
C LEU A 90 -3.36 5.83 5.90
N ASP A 91 -2.52 6.61 5.23
CA ASP A 91 -1.99 7.88 5.73
C ASP A 91 -3.15 8.78 6.21
N HIS A 92 -4.16 9.00 5.37
CA HIS A 92 -5.30 9.84 5.71
C HIS A 92 -6.15 9.28 6.85
N ILE A 93 -6.42 7.97 6.83
CA ILE A 93 -7.14 7.27 7.91
C ILE A 93 -6.42 7.45 9.25
N PHE A 94 -5.09 7.39 9.28
CA PHE A 94 -4.32 7.59 10.50
C PHE A 94 -4.29 9.05 10.95
N HIS A 95 -4.22 9.99 10.01
CA HIS A 95 -4.22 11.41 10.27
C HIS A 95 -5.62 11.99 10.58
N ASN A 96 -6.67 11.17 10.50
CA ASN A 96 -8.07 11.55 10.72
C ASN A 96 -8.50 12.70 9.80
N GLU A 97 -7.97 12.69 8.59
CA GLU A 97 -8.34 13.60 7.52
C GLU A 97 -9.39 12.91 6.65
N GLU A 98 -10.35 13.68 6.13
CA GLU A 98 -11.20 13.17 5.05
C GLU A 98 -10.31 12.70 3.92
N VAL A 99 -10.49 11.46 3.47
CA VAL A 99 -9.67 10.89 2.39
C VAL A 99 -9.98 11.67 1.11
N PRO A 100 -9.07 12.53 0.62
CA PRO A 100 -9.31 13.29 -0.60
C PRO A 100 -9.25 12.33 -1.80
N PRO A 101 -9.76 12.74 -2.97
CA PRO A 101 -9.60 11.94 -4.19
C PRO A 101 -8.12 11.64 -4.41
N ALA A 102 -7.80 10.37 -4.67
CA ALA A 102 -6.44 9.96 -4.90
C ALA A 102 -5.81 10.76 -6.05
N PRO A 103 -4.55 11.20 -5.92
CA PRO A 103 -3.91 11.99 -6.95
C PRO A 103 -3.81 11.17 -8.26
N PRO A 104 -4.07 11.79 -9.43
CA PRO A 104 -4.19 11.08 -10.71
C PRO A 104 -2.92 10.34 -11.13
N ASN A 105 -1.76 10.75 -10.60
CA ASN A 105 -0.44 10.20 -10.93
C ASN A 105 0.15 9.34 -9.80
N ILE A 106 -0.70 8.74 -8.97
CA ILE A 106 -0.22 7.92 -7.86
C ILE A 106 0.49 6.66 -8.37
N GLY A 107 1.74 6.46 -7.94
CA GLY A 107 2.56 5.32 -8.34
C GLY A 107 3.11 5.33 -9.77
N THR A 108 2.76 6.31 -10.63
CA THR A 108 3.13 6.29 -12.06
C THR A 108 4.65 6.27 -12.30
N SER A 109 5.45 6.96 -11.48
CA SER A 109 6.90 7.06 -11.68
C SER A 109 7.63 5.71 -11.66
N LEU A 110 7.20 4.75 -10.83
CA LEU A 110 7.81 3.41 -10.80
C LEU A 110 7.29 2.56 -11.95
N VAL A 111 6.02 2.74 -12.35
CA VAL A 111 5.44 2.06 -13.53
C VAL A 111 6.21 2.47 -14.79
N GLU A 112 6.43 3.77 -14.98
CA GLU A 112 7.23 4.30 -16.10
C GLU A 112 8.66 3.76 -16.10
N TRP A 113 9.30 3.66 -14.93
CA TRP A 113 10.64 3.09 -14.81
C TRP A 113 10.69 1.58 -15.13
N LEU A 114 9.63 0.84 -14.80
CA LEU A 114 9.52 -0.59 -15.12
C LEU A 114 9.26 -0.86 -16.61
N GLN A 115 8.69 0.11 -17.33
CA GLN A 115 8.27 0.00 -18.73
C GLN A 115 9.26 0.61 -19.74
N ARG A 116 10.10 1.57 -19.33
CA ARG A 116 11.31 1.96 -20.07
C ARG A 116 12.29 0.81 -20.10
#